data_AF-A0A7S2CW38-F1
#
_entry.id   AF-A0A7S2CW38-F1
#
_cell.length_a   1.000
_cell.length_b   1.000
_cell.length_c   1.000
_cell.angle_alpha   90.00
_cell.angle_beta   90.00
_cell.angle_gamma   90.00
#
_symmetry.space_group_name_H-M   'P 1'
#
loop_
_entity.id
_entity.type
_entity.pdbx_description
1 polymer ?
#
loop_
_entity_poly.entity_id
_entity_poly.type
_entity_poly.pdbx_seq_one_letter_code
_entity_poly.pdbx_strand_id
1 'polypeptide(L)'
;VAQCDAMLRDPSNIFRQMWEVHEFLRRREHDVNTWTCFERRRDDMNVVQSADTFFQETKDGKHCATNWYAGVPGDLGREGVLPRFTGMAPPLLGFDDTIDSFCQDEHKYFANGIYDDNSHPGKCVNSNNNILALWGSHPSYNQCRNLEWQVCAAKGKIPGQEGFGMRFSYKPGELRVHNGQWKALGACAGYKPAGRTCEDSFATDDIYFLEVCVFSFICKNNAELFTLNPSDFYVCDFDEEAFDELQALIVTPPRFS
;
A
#
# COMPACT_ATOMS: atom_id res chain seq x y z
N VAL A 1 13.56 10.07 7.11
CA VAL A 1 14.34 8.89 7.52
C VAL A 1 14.20 8.60 9.03
N ALA A 2 14.92 9.28 9.94
CA ALA A 2 14.95 8.93 11.37
C ALA A 2 13.56 8.84 12.05
N GLN A 3 12.63 9.71 11.65
CA GLN A 3 11.26 9.67 12.16
C GLN A 3 10.51 8.39 11.75
N CYS A 4 10.63 7.96 10.49
CA CYS A 4 10.02 6.71 10.02
C CYS A 4 10.61 5.49 10.73
N ASP A 5 11.93 5.47 10.89
CA ASP A 5 12.62 4.42 11.64
C ASP A 5 12.10 4.32 13.08
N ALA A 6 12.01 5.47 13.79
CA ALA A 6 11.48 5.51 15.14
C ALA A 6 10.02 5.02 15.23
N MET A 7 9.15 5.41 14.28
CA MET A 7 7.74 5.00 14.27
C MET A 7 7.56 3.51 13.96
N LEU A 8 8.36 2.93 13.05
CA LEU A 8 8.30 1.49 12.73
C LEU A 8 8.89 0.60 13.84
N ARG A 9 9.86 1.12 14.61
CA ARG A 9 10.49 0.38 15.71
C ARG A 9 9.72 0.46 17.01
N ASP A 10 8.96 1.53 17.24
CA ASP A 10 8.17 1.70 18.46
C ASP A 10 6.97 0.74 18.46
N PRO A 11 6.94 -0.30 19.33
CA PRO A 11 5.86 -1.27 19.37
C PRO A 11 4.50 -0.67 19.76
N SER A 12 4.48 0.53 20.34
CA SER A 12 3.24 1.24 20.70
C SER A 12 2.69 2.14 19.58
N ASN A 13 3.48 2.37 18.53
CA ASN A 13 3.08 3.26 17.45
C ASN A 13 1.96 2.66 16.58
N ILE A 14 1.14 3.54 16.00
CA ILE A 14 0.00 3.18 15.15
C ILE A 14 0.39 2.26 13.98
N PHE A 15 1.59 2.44 13.41
CA PHE A 15 2.09 1.58 12.32
C PHE A 15 2.15 0.11 12.71
N ARG A 16 2.45 -0.19 13.97
CA ARG A 16 2.52 -1.57 14.46
C ARG A 16 1.16 -2.18 14.61
N GLN A 17 0.18 -1.37 14.98
CA GLN A 17 -1.21 -1.79 15.13
C GLN A 17 -1.84 -2.07 13.76
N MET A 18 -1.47 -1.33 12.71
CA MET A 18 -1.96 -1.55 11.33
C MET A 18 -1.74 -2.98 10.81
N TRP A 19 -0.65 -3.64 11.18
CA TRP A 19 -0.35 -5.01 10.74
C TRP A 19 -1.15 -6.09 11.48
N GLU A 20 -1.62 -5.79 12.70
CA GLU A 20 -2.45 -6.71 13.51
C GLU A 20 -3.95 -6.49 13.34
N VAL A 21 -4.34 -5.25 13.05
CA VAL A 21 -5.72 -4.90 12.80
C VAL A 21 -6.04 -5.32 11.37
N HIS A 22 -6.80 -6.40 11.25
CA HIS A 22 -7.58 -6.65 10.04
C HIS A 22 -8.57 -5.51 9.89
N GLU A 23 -8.17 -4.44 9.21
CA GLU A 23 -9.01 -3.26 8.98
C GLU A 23 -10.35 -3.57 8.28
N PHE A 24 -10.57 -4.82 7.85
CA PHE A 24 -11.78 -5.21 7.13
C PHE A 24 -12.55 -6.37 7.74
N LEU A 25 -12.04 -7.09 8.76
CA LEU A 25 -12.81 -8.10 9.52
C LEU A 25 -12.32 -8.18 10.97
N ARG A 26 -13.24 -7.98 11.92
CA ARG A 26 -13.02 -7.92 13.38
C ARG A 26 -11.98 -8.93 13.92
N ARG A 27 -10.92 -8.42 14.54
CA ARG A 27 -10.50 -8.95 15.85
C ARG A 27 -11.58 -8.52 16.85
N ARG A 28 -12.46 -9.43 17.29
CA ARG A 28 -13.16 -9.20 18.57
C ARG A 28 -12.17 -9.61 19.65
N GLU A 29 -12.08 -8.85 20.73
CA GLU A 29 -11.17 -9.04 21.90
C GLU A 29 -11.20 -10.45 22.54
N HIS A 30 -12.03 -11.38 22.07
CA HIS A 30 -12.19 -12.73 22.62
C HIS A 30 -12.16 -13.86 21.59
N ASP A 31 -11.77 -13.62 20.34
CA ASP A 31 -11.63 -14.70 19.35
C ASP A 31 -10.17 -15.14 19.22
N VAL A 32 -9.81 -16.19 19.96
CA VAL A 32 -8.49 -16.85 19.92
C VAL A 32 -8.13 -17.44 18.54
N ASN A 33 -9.00 -17.32 17.54
CA ASN A 33 -8.76 -17.71 16.16
C ASN A 33 -8.40 -16.54 15.23
N THR A 34 -8.08 -15.36 15.76
CA THR A 34 -7.70 -14.20 14.93
C THR A 34 -6.22 -14.22 14.56
N TRP A 35 -5.95 -14.87 13.43
CA TRP A 35 -4.66 -14.86 12.75
C TRP A 35 -4.40 -13.49 12.13
N THR A 36 -3.14 -13.04 12.13
CA THR A 36 -2.69 -11.87 11.35
C THR A 36 -2.82 -12.13 9.85
N CYS A 37 -2.75 -11.09 9.01
CA CYS A 37 -2.87 -11.29 7.56
C CYS A 37 -1.74 -12.16 6.97
N PHE A 38 -0.56 -12.16 7.59
CA PHE A 38 0.61 -12.92 7.13
C PHE A 38 0.61 -14.38 7.59
N GLU A 39 -0.31 -14.76 8.47
CA GLU A 39 -0.53 -16.15 8.90
C GLU A 39 -1.61 -16.86 8.07
N ARG A 40 -2.16 -16.19 7.05
CA ARG A 40 -3.16 -16.75 6.12
C ARG A 40 -2.65 -16.72 4.70
N ARG A 41 -3.07 -17.69 3.88
CA ARG A 41 -2.79 -17.64 2.44
C ARG A 41 -3.55 -16.47 1.81
N ARG A 42 -2.80 -15.70 1.02
CA ARG A 42 -3.23 -14.51 0.27
C ARG A 42 -4.60 -14.62 -0.41
N ASP A 43 -4.85 -15.74 -1.10
CA ASP A 43 -6.06 -15.97 -1.89
C ASP A 43 -6.95 -17.11 -1.32
N ASP A 44 -6.59 -17.66 -0.14
CA ASP A 44 -7.42 -18.62 0.60
C ASP A 44 -7.25 -18.41 2.11
N MET A 45 -8.09 -17.54 2.66
CA MET A 45 -8.04 -17.14 4.07
C MET A 45 -8.32 -18.29 5.05
N ASN A 46 -8.81 -19.45 4.57
CA ASN A 46 -9.02 -20.63 5.41
C ASN A 46 -7.72 -21.43 5.60
N VAL A 47 -6.74 -21.25 4.72
CA VAL A 47 -5.44 -21.94 4.80
C VAL A 47 -4.46 -21.10 5.59
N VAL A 48 -3.94 -21.69 6.67
CA VAL A 48 -2.87 -21.10 7.48
C VAL A 48 -1.53 -21.24 6.76
N GLN A 49 -0.68 -20.23 6.90
CA GLN A 49 0.74 -20.28 6.51
C GLN A 49 1.61 -19.71 7.63
N SER A 50 2.92 -19.95 7.60
CA SER A 50 3.84 -19.28 8.53
C SER A 50 4.11 -17.84 8.09
N ALA A 51 4.41 -16.96 9.05
CA ALA A 51 4.90 -15.61 8.75
C ALA A 51 6.14 -15.66 7.83
N ASP A 52 7.11 -16.54 8.11
CA ASP A 52 8.29 -16.72 7.27
C ASP A 52 7.93 -17.04 5.81
N THR A 53 6.90 -17.86 5.58
CA THR A 53 6.43 -18.14 4.22
C THR A 53 5.90 -16.87 3.56
N PHE A 54 5.06 -16.10 4.24
CA PHE A 54 4.54 -14.84 3.73
C PHE A 54 5.65 -13.86 3.34
N PHE A 55 6.56 -13.58 4.26
CA PHE A 55 7.60 -12.58 4.07
C PHE A 55 8.61 -13.03 3.01
N GLN A 56 8.98 -14.32 2.96
CA GLN A 56 9.84 -14.84 1.90
C GLN A 56 9.16 -14.73 0.52
N GLU A 57 7.89 -15.14 0.39
CA GLU A 57 7.15 -15.00 -0.87
C GLU A 57 7.01 -13.54 -1.30
N THR A 58 6.80 -12.64 -0.34
CA THR A 58 6.73 -11.19 -0.55
C THR A 58 8.07 -10.65 -1.03
N LYS A 59 9.17 -10.95 -0.32
CA LYS A 59 10.54 -10.57 -0.68
C LYS A 59 10.90 -11.06 -2.09
N ASP A 60 10.55 -12.29 -2.44
CA ASP A 60 10.82 -12.86 -3.77
C ASP A 60 9.97 -12.22 -4.88
N GLY A 61 8.86 -11.57 -4.51
CA GLY A 61 7.89 -11.01 -5.42
C GLY A 61 7.08 -12.09 -6.13
N LYS A 62 6.74 -13.17 -5.41
CA LYS A 62 6.01 -14.33 -5.96
C LYS A 62 4.66 -13.94 -6.57
N HIS A 63 4.00 -12.95 -5.97
CA HIS A 63 2.65 -12.53 -6.33
C HIS A 63 2.59 -11.23 -7.15
N CYS A 64 3.72 -10.73 -7.65
CA CYS A 64 3.75 -9.43 -8.35
C CYS A 64 2.91 -9.40 -9.62
N ALA A 65 2.90 -10.49 -10.38
CA ALA A 65 2.13 -10.64 -11.62
C ALA A 65 0.66 -10.99 -11.37
N THR A 66 -0.03 -10.17 -10.58
CA THR A 66 -1.44 -10.34 -10.20
C THR A 66 -2.27 -9.12 -10.59
N ASN A 67 -3.60 -9.25 -10.51
CA ASN A 67 -4.48 -8.10 -10.70
C ASN A 67 -4.56 -7.27 -9.41
N TRP A 68 -3.82 -6.16 -9.36
CA TRP A 68 -3.86 -5.18 -8.26
C TRP A 68 -5.11 -4.29 -8.25
N TYR A 69 -6.05 -4.56 -9.16
CA TYR A 69 -7.36 -3.92 -9.28
C TYR A 69 -8.53 -4.86 -8.96
N ALA A 70 -8.26 -6.07 -8.46
CA ALA A 70 -9.27 -7.10 -8.29
C ALA A 70 -10.48 -6.58 -7.49
N GLY A 71 -11.68 -6.86 -8.02
CA GLY A 71 -12.96 -6.45 -7.45
C GLY A 71 -13.46 -5.05 -7.85
N VAL A 72 -12.62 -4.22 -8.50
CA VAL A 72 -13.10 -2.99 -9.17
C VAL A 72 -14.18 -3.36 -10.22
N PRO A 73 -15.31 -2.64 -10.31
CA PRO A 73 -16.35 -2.92 -11.30
C PRO A 73 -15.84 -3.02 -12.74
N GLY A 74 -16.44 -3.93 -13.51
CA GLY A 74 -16.12 -4.12 -14.93
C GLY A 74 -14.92 -5.05 -15.18
N ASP A 75 -14.27 -4.86 -16.33
CA ASP A 75 -13.17 -5.74 -16.78
C ASP A 75 -11.88 -5.53 -15.97
N LEU A 76 -11.67 -4.32 -15.45
CA LEU A 76 -10.46 -3.95 -14.70
C LEU A 76 -10.28 -4.80 -13.44
N GLY A 77 -11.36 -5.05 -12.67
CA GLY A 77 -11.28 -5.86 -11.46
C GLY A 77 -11.63 -7.33 -11.63
N ARG A 78 -11.76 -7.82 -12.87
CA ARG A 78 -12.06 -9.24 -13.11
C ARG A 78 -10.87 -10.10 -12.69
N GLU A 79 -11.16 -11.20 -11.99
CA GLU A 79 -10.15 -12.18 -11.58
C GLU A 79 -9.42 -12.75 -12.81
N GLY A 80 -8.09 -12.91 -12.70
CA GLY A 80 -7.23 -13.41 -13.77
C GLY A 80 -7.02 -12.45 -14.94
N VAL A 81 -7.63 -11.26 -14.92
CA VAL A 81 -7.42 -10.23 -15.94
C VAL A 81 -6.40 -9.22 -15.42
N LEU A 82 -5.25 -9.12 -16.08
CA LEU A 82 -4.27 -8.07 -15.77
C LEU A 82 -4.72 -6.74 -16.38
N PRO A 83 -4.47 -5.61 -15.69
CA PRO A 83 -4.73 -4.28 -16.23
C PRO A 83 -3.89 -4.06 -17.50
N ARG A 84 -4.51 -3.50 -18.53
CA ARG A 84 -3.86 -3.04 -19.75
C ARG A 84 -3.49 -1.56 -19.63
N PHE A 85 -2.28 -1.23 -20.06
CA PHE A 85 -1.76 0.12 -20.17
C PHE A 85 -1.29 0.37 -21.62
N THR A 86 -1.29 1.62 -22.06
CA THR A 86 -0.76 2.00 -23.39
C THR A 86 0.74 2.28 -23.40
N GLY A 87 1.35 2.38 -22.22
CA GLY A 87 2.78 2.57 -22.05
C GLY A 87 3.19 2.25 -20.61
N MET A 88 4.41 2.67 -20.25
CA MET A 88 4.94 2.54 -18.89
C MET A 88 3.95 3.10 -17.87
N ALA A 89 3.56 2.25 -16.91
CA ALA A 89 2.60 2.55 -15.86
C ALA A 89 3.26 2.40 -14.48
N PRO A 90 4.06 3.40 -14.06
CA PRO A 90 4.75 3.33 -12.79
C PRO A 90 3.76 3.29 -11.62
N PRO A 91 4.11 2.61 -10.52
CA PRO A 91 3.39 2.66 -9.26
C PRO A 91 3.26 4.11 -8.80
N LEU A 92 2.07 4.49 -8.37
CA LEU A 92 1.74 5.82 -7.88
C LEU A 92 1.25 5.71 -6.44
N LEU A 93 1.93 6.40 -5.54
CA LEU A 93 1.60 6.47 -4.12
C LEU A 93 1.16 7.87 -3.71
N GLY A 94 0.34 7.97 -2.67
CA GLY A 94 -0.13 9.24 -2.14
C GLY A 94 -1.44 9.09 -1.37
N PHE A 95 -1.98 10.23 -0.95
CA PHE A 95 -3.35 10.26 -0.44
C PHE A 95 -4.36 10.05 -1.56
N ASP A 96 -5.50 9.39 -1.28
CA ASP A 96 -6.55 9.09 -2.26
C ASP A 96 -6.94 10.30 -3.14
N ASP A 97 -7.15 11.47 -2.53
CA ASP A 97 -7.53 12.72 -3.19
C ASP A 97 -6.40 13.28 -4.07
N THR A 98 -5.15 13.16 -3.63
CA THR A 98 -3.98 13.57 -4.40
C THR A 98 -3.72 12.63 -5.57
N ILE A 99 -3.95 11.32 -5.40
CA ILE A 99 -3.87 10.33 -6.48
C ILE A 99 -4.98 10.62 -7.50
N ASP A 100 -6.22 10.89 -7.06
CA ASP A 100 -7.33 11.15 -7.99
C ASP A 100 -7.05 12.39 -8.83
N SER A 101 -6.58 13.46 -8.17
CA SER A 101 -6.21 14.71 -8.84
C SER A 101 -5.05 14.48 -9.82
N PHE A 102 -4.02 13.73 -9.42
CA PHE A 102 -2.87 13.41 -10.27
C PHE A 102 -3.30 12.63 -11.53
N CYS A 103 -4.05 11.54 -11.35
CA CYS A 103 -4.53 10.72 -12.45
C CYS A 103 -5.49 11.51 -13.35
N GLN A 104 -6.36 12.34 -12.77
CA GLN A 104 -7.26 13.19 -13.55
C GLN A 104 -6.50 14.23 -14.39
N ASP A 105 -5.46 14.85 -13.83
CA ASP A 105 -4.66 15.82 -14.55
C ASP A 105 -3.82 15.16 -15.65
N GLU A 106 -3.18 14.01 -15.38
CA GLU A 106 -2.46 13.25 -16.42
C GLU A 106 -3.40 12.69 -17.49
N HIS A 107 -4.61 12.26 -17.12
CA HIS A 107 -5.62 11.79 -18.07
C HIS A 107 -5.95 12.84 -19.12
N LYS A 108 -5.96 14.14 -18.78
CA LYS A 108 -6.17 15.21 -19.78
C LYS A 108 -5.11 15.22 -20.88
N TYR A 109 -3.91 14.71 -20.60
CA TYR A 109 -2.79 14.68 -21.53
C TYR A 109 -2.58 13.32 -22.21
N PHE A 110 -2.97 12.23 -21.54
CA PHE A 110 -2.64 10.85 -21.96
C PHE A 110 -3.83 9.90 -22.04
N ALA A 111 -5.07 10.39 -21.99
CA ALA A 111 -6.27 9.56 -22.07
C ALA A 111 -6.23 8.62 -23.29
N ASN A 112 -6.21 7.32 -23.00
CA ASN A 112 -6.22 6.27 -24.02
C ASN A 112 -7.59 5.59 -24.18
N GLY A 113 -8.53 5.86 -23.26
CA GLY A 113 -9.88 5.31 -23.29
C GLY A 113 -9.96 3.78 -23.24
N ILE A 114 -8.96 3.10 -22.66
CA ILE A 114 -8.96 1.62 -22.57
C ILE A 114 -10.17 1.15 -21.77
N TYR A 115 -10.50 1.83 -20.68
CA TYR A 115 -11.65 1.54 -19.84
C TYR A 115 -12.65 2.69 -19.92
N ASP A 116 -13.91 2.36 -20.24
CA ASP A 116 -15.05 3.28 -20.11
C ASP A 116 -15.48 3.38 -18.64
N ASP A 117 -14.52 3.70 -17.78
CA ASP A 117 -14.68 3.75 -16.34
C ASP A 117 -14.13 5.09 -15.81
N ASN A 118 -15.03 5.93 -15.33
CA ASN A 118 -14.72 7.19 -14.67
C ASN A 118 -14.45 7.02 -13.16
N SER A 119 -14.37 5.77 -12.67
CA SER A 119 -13.91 5.48 -11.32
C SER A 119 -12.47 5.94 -11.11
N HIS A 120 -12.09 6.12 -9.85
CA HIS A 120 -10.75 6.50 -9.47
C HIS A 120 -9.66 5.55 -10.06
N PRO A 121 -9.77 4.20 -9.92
CA PRO A 121 -8.85 3.29 -10.58
C PRO A 121 -8.86 3.36 -12.12
N GLY A 122 -10.04 3.51 -12.73
CA GLY A 122 -10.19 3.62 -14.17
C GLY A 122 -9.43 4.83 -14.75
N LYS A 123 -9.56 5.99 -14.11
CA LYS A 123 -8.80 7.21 -14.48
C LYS A 123 -7.28 6.97 -14.42
N CYS A 124 -6.79 6.35 -13.35
CA CYS A 124 -5.35 6.09 -13.19
C CYS A 124 -4.81 5.15 -14.25
N VAL A 125 -5.52 4.06 -14.55
CA VAL A 125 -5.09 3.13 -15.60
C VAL A 125 -5.11 3.81 -16.97
N ASN A 126 -6.15 4.60 -17.26
CA ASN A 126 -6.26 5.36 -18.51
C ASN A 126 -5.18 6.46 -18.65
N SER A 127 -4.56 6.90 -17.54
CA SER A 127 -3.42 7.82 -17.54
C SER A 127 -2.05 7.13 -17.43
N ASN A 128 -1.98 5.79 -17.56
CA ASN A 128 -0.78 4.97 -17.33
C ASN A 128 -0.16 5.20 -15.92
N ASN A 129 -0.99 5.12 -14.88
CA ASN A 129 -0.53 5.03 -13.49
C ASN A 129 -1.02 3.73 -12.88
N ASN A 130 -0.15 3.07 -12.10
CA ASN A 130 -0.52 1.88 -11.36
C ASN A 130 -0.77 2.21 -9.88
N ILE A 131 -1.95 1.88 -9.37
CA ILE A 131 -2.28 2.05 -7.94
C ILE A 131 -2.71 0.70 -7.37
N LEU A 132 -2.67 0.57 -6.04
CA LEU A 132 -3.27 -0.56 -5.34
C LEU A 132 -4.77 -0.29 -5.10
N ALA A 133 -5.65 -1.02 -5.79
CA ALA A 133 -7.10 -0.81 -5.69
C ALA A 133 -7.85 -2.15 -5.60
N LEU A 134 -7.92 -2.74 -4.40
CA LEU A 134 -8.61 -4.03 -4.18
C LEU A 134 -10.00 -3.80 -3.58
N TRP A 135 -11.05 -4.00 -4.38
CA TRP A 135 -12.45 -3.72 -4.01
C TRP A 135 -13.30 -4.98 -3.98
N GLY A 136 -13.23 -5.79 -2.93
CA GLY A 136 -14.08 -6.99 -2.88
C GLY A 136 -13.95 -7.78 -1.60
N SER A 137 -14.76 -8.82 -1.47
CA SER A 137 -14.63 -9.77 -0.36
C SER A 137 -13.43 -10.69 -0.53
N HIS A 138 -13.05 -11.03 -1.77
CA HIS A 138 -11.95 -11.95 -2.09
C HIS A 138 -11.37 -11.63 -3.48
N PRO A 139 -10.13 -11.13 -3.60
CA PRO A 139 -9.24 -10.66 -2.53
C PRO A 139 -9.63 -9.25 -2.05
N SER A 140 -9.70 -9.05 -0.73
CA SER A 140 -9.90 -7.72 -0.13
C SER A 140 -8.55 -7.05 0.14
N TYR A 141 -8.55 -5.71 0.18
CA TYR A 141 -7.42 -4.95 0.71
C TYR A 141 -7.12 -5.35 2.17
N ASN A 142 -5.83 -5.43 2.50
CA ASN A 142 -5.29 -5.48 3.86
C ASN A 142 -3.80 -5.06 3.81
N GLN A 143 -3.17 -4.87 4.97
CA GLN A 143 -1.77 -4.41 5.01
C GLN A 143 -0.76 -5.40 4.41
N CYS A 144 -1.03 -6.71 4.46
CA CYS A 144 -0.18 -7.68 3.77
C CYS A 144 -0.22 -7.50 2.25
N ARG A 145 -1.40 -7.23 1.67
CA ARG A 145 -1.54 -6.90 0.25
C ARG A 145 -0.84 -5.59 -0.10
N ASN A 146 -0.86 -4.62 0.82
CA ASN A 146 -0.10 -3.39 0.66
C ASN A 146 1.42 -3.66 0.63
N LEU A 147 1.95 -4.44 1.57
CA LEU A 147 3.37 -4.80 1.59
C LEU A 147 3.80 -5.54 0.32
N GLU A 148 3.01 -6.52 -0.11
CA GLU A 148 3.27 -7.24 -1.36
C GLU A 148 3.37 -6.27 -2.54
N TRP A 149 2.40 -5.36 -2.68
CA TRP A 149 2.41 -4.36 -3.75
C TRP A 149 3.63 -3.44 -3.66
N GLN A 150 3.98 -2.93 -2.48
CA GLN A 150 5.17 -2.07 -2.28
C GLN A 150 6.48 -2.78 -2.64
N VAL A 151 6.66 -4.03 -2.24
CA VAL A 151 7.86 -4.81 -2.61
C VAL A 151 7.89 -5.07 -4.11
N CYS A 152 6.75 -5.37 -4.72
CA CYS A 152 6.65 -5.50 -6.17
C CYS A 152 6.98 -4.20 -6.91
N ALA A 153 6.55 -3.05 -6.38
CA ALA A 153 6.89 -1.73 -6.89
C ALA A 153 8.39 -1.46 -6.82
N ALA A 154 9.02 -1.69 -5.66
CA ALA A 154 10.46 -1.53 -5.46
C ALA A 154 11.27 -2.41 -6.43
N LYS A 155 10.80 -3.63 -6.69
CA LYS A 155 11.49 -4.60 -7.56
C LYS A 155 11.18 -4.43 -9.05
N GLY A 156 10.34 -3.45 -9.43
CA GLY A 156 9.99 -3.22 -10.83
C GLY A 156 9.10 -4.31 -11.44
N LYS A 157 8.33 -5.03 -10.62
CA LYS A 157 7.61 -6.25 -11.01
C LYS A 157 6.09 -6.07 -11.12
N ILE A 158 5.56 -4.85 -10.91
CA ILE A 158 4.13 -4.59 -11.08
C ILE A 158 3.76 -4.64 -12.58
N PRO A 159 2.62 -5.25 -12.97
CA PRO A 159 2.15 -5.26 -14.35
C PRO A 159 2.08 -3.85 -14.94
N GLY A 160 2.70 -3.66 -16.10
CA GLY A 160 2.78 -2.36 -16.78
C GLY A 160 3.89 -1.42 -16.29
N GLN A 161 4.58 -1.69 -15.18
CA GLN A 161 5.57 -0.77 -14.61
C GLN A 161 6.75 -0.49 -15.54
N GLU A 162 7.18 -1.45 -16.36
CA GLU A 162 8.24 -1.32 -17.38
C GLU A 162 9.50 -0.55 -16.88
N GLY A 163 10.00 -0.91 -15.70
CA GLY A 163 11.15 -0.27 -15.07
C GLY A 163 11.16 -0.45 -13.55
N PHE A 164 12.02 0.29 -12.85
CA PHE A 164 12.10 0.29 -11.37
C PHE A 164 11.55 1.58 -10.75
N GLY A 165 11.09 2.51 -11.59
CA GLY A 165 10.61 3.81 -11.15
C GLY A 165 9.20 3.71 -10.55
N MET A 166 8.98 4.42 -9.46
CA MET A 166 7.67 4.73 -8.88
C MET A 166 7.53 6.26 -8.74
N ARG A 167 6.29 6.74 -8.58
CA ARG A 167 5.96 8.15 -8.44
C ARG A 167 5.13 8.37 -7.18
N PHE A 168 5.15 9.61 -6.70
CA PHE A 168 4.33 10.05 -5.58
C PHE A 168 3.44 11.22 -6.03
N SER A 169 2.13 11.16 -5.76
CA SER A 169 1.20 12.26 -6.01
C SER A 169 1.24 13.32 -4.90
N TYR A 170 1.77 12.97 -3.73
CA TYR A 170 2.03 13.89 -2.62
C TYR A 170 3.46 13.76 -2.12
N LYS A 171 4.10 14.86 -1.73
CA LYS A 171 5.51 14.86 -1.33
C LYS A 171 5.74 14.09 -0.02
N PRO A 172 6.59 13.03 -0.01
CA PRO A 172 6.94 12.32 1.23
C PRO A 172 7.60 13.22 2.27
N GLY A 173 8.39 14.21 1.83
CA GLY A 173 9.07 15.18 2.70
C GLY A 173 8.16 16.17 3.43
N GLU A 174 6.87 16.25 3.06
CA GLU A 174 5.89 17.17 3.65
C GLU A 174 4.86 16.48 4.53
N LEU A 175 5.01 15.17 4.77
CA LEU A 175 4.18 14.43 5.72
C LEU A 175 4.30 15.02 7.13
N ARG A 176 3.16 15.17 7.81
CA ARG A 176 3.06 15.80 9.13
C ARG A 176 2.54 14.80 10.15
N VAL A 177 3.31 14.56 11.22
CA VAL A 177 2.91 13.57 12.25
C VAL A 177 2.18 14.18 13.45
N HIS A 178 2.08 15.51 13.52
CA HIS A 178 1.57 16.21 14.70
C HIS A 178 0.11 16.64 14.52
N ASN A 179 -0.70 16.34 15.54
CA ASN A 179 -2.13 16.67 15.58
C ASN A 179 -2.40 18.17 15.34
N GLY A 180 -3.49 18.46 14.63
CA GLY A 180 -3.95 19.83 14.32
C GLY A 180 -3.48 20.38 12.97
N GLN A 181 -2.76 19.57 12.18
CA GLN A 181 -2.38 19.90 10.80
C GLN A 181 -3.25 19.14 9.79
N TRP A 182 -3.39 19.68 8.57
CA TRP A 182 -4.11 19.00 7.50
C TRP A 182 -3.48 17.62 7.23
N LYS A 183 -4.30 16.57 7.29
CA LYS A 183 -3.89 15.16 7.11
C LYS A 183 -2.73 14.71 8.00
N ALA A 184 -2.73 15.13 9.27
CA ALA A 184 -1.76 14.60 10.23
C ALA A 184 -1.98 13.10 10.50
N LEU A 185 -0.91 12.36 10.75
CA LEU A 185 -0.99 10.95 11.18
C LEU A 185 -1.91 10.82 12.41
N GLY A 186 -2.86 9.88 12.36
CA GLY A 186 -3.83 9.63 13.42
C GLY A 186 -5.00 10.62 13.44
N ALA A 187 -5.09 11.56 12.48
CA ALA A 187 -6.19 12.51 12.40
C ALA A 187 -7.52 11.90 11.90
N CYS A 188 -7.54 10.60 11.56
CA CYS A 188 -8.72 9.91 11.04
C CYS A 188 -9.26 10.54 9.74
N ALA A 189 -8.35 11.06 8.91
CA ALA A 189 -8.66 11.71 7.64
C ALA A 189 -8.63 10.70 6.48
N GLY A 190 -9.50 10.88 5.48
CA GLY A 190 -9.63 9.96 4.36
C GLY A 190 -10.76 8.94 4.51
N TYR A 191 -10.71 7.88 3.69
CA TYR A 191 -11.73 6.83 3.67
C TYR A 191 -11.58 5.89 4.86
N LYS A 192 -12.71 5.42 5.37
CA LYS A 192 -12.82 4.33 6.34
C LYS A 192 -14.07 3.49 6.05
N PRO A 193 -14.05 2.18 6.36
CA PRO A 193 -15.23 1.34 6.18
C PRO A 193 -16.45 1.88 6.94
N ALA A 194 -17.64 1.73 6.35
CA ALA A 194 -18.88 2.16 6.98
C ALA A 194 -19.07 1.49 8.36
N GLY A 195 -19.42 2.30 9.36
CA GLY A 195 -19.65 1.83 10.74
C GLY A 195 -18.37 1.63 11.57
N ARG A 196 -17.21 2.09 11.10
CA ARG A 196 -15.94 2.12 11.86
C ARG A 196 -15.58 3.53 12.31
N THR A 197 -14.91 3.62 13.45
CA THR A 197 -14.27 4.85 13.94
C THR A 197 -12.76 4.65 13.87
N CYS A 198 -11.98 5.72 13.98
CA CYS A 198 -10.51 5.54 14.08
C CYS A 198 -10.04 5.14 15.48
N GLU A 199 -10.97 4.72 16.36
CA GLU A 199 -10.63 4.01 17.58
C GLU A 199 -10.46 2.51 17.29
N ASP A 200 -11.14 1.99 16.27
CA ASP A 200 -11.14 0.56 15.90
C ASP A 200 -10.68 0.27 14.45
N SER A 201 -10.30 1.31 13.71
CA SER A 201 -9.68 1.24 12.38
C SER A 201 -8.68 2.38 12.18
N PHE A 202 -8.04 2.40 11.02
CA PHE A 202 -7.26 3.50 10.49
C PHE A 202 -8.01 4.09 9.29
N ALA A 203 -7.53 5.23 8.84
CA ALA A 203 -8.03 5.84 7.62
C ALA A 203 -6.98 5.71 6.51
N THR A 204 -7.42 5.80 5.24
CA THR A 204 -6.51 5.66 4.10
C THR A 204 -5.35 6.67 4.11
N ASP A 205 -5.53 7.84 4.73
CA ASP A 205 -4.41 8.79 4.85
C ASP A 205 -3.30 8.25 5.75
N ASP A 206 -3.62 7.53 6.84
CA ASP A 206 -2.62 6.96 7.75
C ASP A 206 -1.79 5.85 7.07
N ILE A 207 -2.40 5.16 6.09
CA ILE A 207 -1.75 4.11 5.29
C ILE A 207 -0.64 4.72 4.43
N TYR A 208 -0.84 5.91 3.86
CA TYR A 208 0.21 6.56 3.06
C TYR A 208 1.45 6.92 3.89
N PHE A 209 1.26 7.29 5.17
CA PHE A 209 2.40 7.47 6.08
C PHE A 209 3.16 6.17 6.31
N LEU A 210 2.44 5.05 6.51
CA LEU A 210 3.06 3.73 6.64
C LEU A 210 3.83 3.36 5.37
N GLU A 211 3.25 3.56 4.19
CA GLU A 211 3.90 3.26 2.90
C GLU A 211 5.21 4.02 2.71
N VAL A 212 5.20 5.34 2.94
CA VAL A 212 6.43 6.16 2.88
C VAL A 212 7.47 5.66 3.87
N CYS A 213 7.05 5.27 5.09
CA CYS A 213 7.98 4.79 6.09
C CYS A 213 8.51 3.39 5.79
N VAL A 214 7.71 2.50 5.20
CA VAL A 214 8.16 1.19 4.71
C VAL A 214 9.20 1.37 3.63
N PHE A 215 8.97 2.21 2.60
CA PHE A 215 10.01 2.54 1.61
C PHE A 215 11.24 3.18 2.22
N SER A 216 11.08 4.11 3.17
CA SER A 216 12.21 4.70 3.89
C SER A 216 13.03 3.66 4.67
N PHE A 217 12.44 2.53 5.03
CA PHE A 217 13.10 1.46 5.78
C PHE A 217 13.79 0.47 4.85
N ILE A 218 13.11 0.02 3.79
CA ILE A 218 13.58 -1.07 2.91
C ILE A 218 14.41 -0.61 1.70
N CYS A 219 14.68 0.70 1.55
CA CYS A 219 15.49 1.24 0.46
C CYS A 219 16.76 1.92 1.00
N LYS A 220 17.94 1.57 0.46
CA LYS A 220 19.24 2.14 0.88
C LYS A 220 19.34 3.64 0.62
N ASN A 221 18.76 4.09 -0.49
CA ASN A 221 18.69 5.49 -0.90
C ASN A 221 17.47 6.21 -0.29
N ASN A 222 17.02 5.83 0.90
CA ASN A 222 15.85 6.40 1.56
C ASN A 222 15.88 7.92 1.76
N ALA A 223 17.05 8.56 1.80
CA ALA A 223 17.15 10.00 1.93
C ALA A 223 16.55 10.74 0.73
N GLU A 224 16.68 10.18 -0.47
CA GLU A 224 16.16 10.76 -1.72
C GLU A 224 14.63 10.85 -1.70
N LEU A 225 13.96 9.86 -1.08
CA LEU A 225 12.50 9.79 -0.96
C LEU A 225 11.90 11.09 -0.39
N PHE A 226 12.58 11.71 0.57
CA PHE A 226 12.10 12.92 1.24
C PHE A 226 12.45 14.22 0.50
N THR A 227 13.17 14.13 -0.61
CA THR A 227 13.50 15.27 -1.48
C THR A 227 12.62 15.37 -2.73
N LEU A 228 11.78 14.35 -2.96
CA LEU A 228 10.92 14.25 -4.14
C LEU A 228 9.83 15.33 -4.16
N ASN A 229 9.58 15.85 -5.36
CA ASN A 229 8.37 16.57 -5.71
C ASN A 229 7.31 15.61 -6.28
N PRO A 230 6.04 16.03 -6.38
CA PRO A 230 5.04 15.23 -7.08
C PRO A 230 5.50 14.95 -8.51
N SER A 231 5.20 13.75 -9.00
CA SER A 231 5.61 13.23 -10.31
C SER A 231 7.08 12.84 -10.46
N ASP A 232 7.98 13.18 -9.52
CA ASP A 232 9.37 12.74 -9.59
C ASP A 232 9.45 11.21 -9.54
N PHE A 233 10.35 10.65 -10.34
CA PHE A 233 10.63 9.22 -10.30
C PHE A 233 11.56 8.88 -9.14
N TYR A 234 11.16 7.89 -8.36
CA TYR A 234 11.97 7.27 -7.32
C TYR A 234 12.29 5.83 -7.71
N VAL A 235 13.56 5.44 -7.57
CA VAL A 235 14.00 4.06 -7.76
C VAL A 235 14.50 3.58 -6.40
N CYS A 236 13.84 2.58 -5.83
CA CYS A 236 14.26 1.98 -4.58
C CYS A 236 15.50 1.10 -4.81
N ASP A 237 16.63 1.43 -4.18
CA ASP A 237 17.73 0.48 -4.01
C ASP A 237 17.37 -0.49 -2.88
N PHE A 238 16.62 -1.53 -3.25
CA PHE A 238 16.00 -2.47 -2.31
C PHE A 238 17.05 -3.16 -1.42
N ASP A 239 16.83 -3.08 -0.11
CA ASP A 239 17.68 -3.66 0.91
C ASP A 239 17.03 -4.92 1.49
N GLU A 240 17.55 -6.09 1.08
CA GLU A 240 17.03 -7.38 1.54
C GLU A 240 17.22 -7.58 3.06
N GLU A 241 18.32 -7.08 3.63
CA GLU A 241 18.58 -7.19 5.08
C GLU A 241 17.62 -6.30 5.87
N ALA A 242 17.36 -5.08 5.39
CA ALA A 242 16.36 -4.21 6.00
C ALA A 242 14.94 -4.78 5.85
N PHE A 243 14.63 -5.49 4.76
CA PHE A 243 13.35 -6.19 4.65
C PHE A 243 13.23 -7.34 5.68
N ASP A 244 14.30 -8.10 5.91
CA ASP A 244 14.32 -9.15 6.93
C ASP A 244 14.20 -8.55 8.35
N GLU A 245 14.78 -7.38 8.59
CA GLU A 245 14.56 -6.63 9.83
C GLU A 245 13.11 -6.14 9.95
N LEU A 246 12.50 -5.64 8.87
CA LEU A 246 11.09 -5.24 8.86
C LEU A 246 10.18 -6.43 9.20
N GLN A 247 10.48 -7.63 8.68
CA GLN A 247 9.78 -8.86 9.09
C GLN A 247 9.90 -9.08 10.60
N ALA A 248 11.12 -9.07 11.16
CA ALA A 248 11.35 -9.28 12.58
C ALA A 248 10.60 -8.25 13.45
N LEU A 249 10.52 -7.00 12.97
CA LEU A 249 9.69 -5.97 13.55
C LEU A 249 8.22 -6.38 13.47
N ILE A 250 7.63 -6.56 12.28
CA ILE A 250 6.18 -6.79 12.11
C ILE A 250 5.67 -8.03 12.86
N VAL A 251 6.43 -9.13 12.90
CA VAL A 251 6.01 -10.36 13.61
C VAL A 251 6.06 -10.22 15.13
N THR A 252 6.73 -9.19 15.65
CA THR A 252 6.69 -8.88 17.08
C THR A 252 5.39 -8.17 17.43
N PRO A 253 4.57 -8.69 18.37
CA PRO A 253 3.29 -8.08 18.72
C PRO A 253 3.43 -6.61 19.17
N PRO A 254 2.49 -5.72 18.80
CA PRO A 254 2.42 -4.36 19.27
C PRO A 254 2.08 -4.31 20.75
N ARG A 255 2.34 -3.17 21.38
CA ARG A 255 1.91 -2.85 22.73
C ARG A 255 0.72 -1.92 22.65
N PHE A 256 -0.45 -2.41 23.04
CA PHE A 256 -1.64 -1.57 23.22
C PHE A 256 -1.50 -0.79 24.53
N SER A 257 -1.67 0.53 24.45
CA SER A 257 -1.64 1.46 25.60
C SER A 257 -3.00 1.63 26.23
#